data_AF-A0A5P2X5J0-F1
#
_entry.id   AF-A0A5P2X5J0-F1
#
_cell.length_a   1.000
_cell.length_b   1.000
_cell.length_c   1.000
_cell.angle_alpha   90.00
_cell.angle_beta   90.00
_cell.angle_gamma   90.00
#
_symmetry.space_group_name_H-M   'P 1'
#
loop_
_entity.id
_entity.type
_entity.pdbx_description
1 polymer ?
#
loop_
_entity_poly.entity_id
_entity_poly.type
_entity_poly.pdbx_seq_one_letter_code
_entity_poly.pdbx_strand_id
1 'polypeptide(L)'
;MRKTVLVPVLKTVCDAHIARDGSEQEATDTLTLGARAWDLCTEHAATFGRYLVDALGAGLPDADESEPESDSVIVAPEPEPVPVADPSPVAESERDAEDVSEEANEPDPVRSVMLAGEVPGYDWESARDAVRHAGYEVVGRADDSTVLLILGEGGERNGHKLRDASERGIPCMDVRKPGRFKSAVLSGEFVGGDPLPEPAKVDRSGMSDRERNRVIRAWARENGWPNLPVQGRVPMQVRHAYELAHQDAAEGKAVAA
;
A
#
# COMPACT_ATOMS: atom_id res chain seq x y z
N MET A 1 3.41 53.01 -37.83
CA MET A 1 3.72 51.62 -38.24
C MET A 1 3.25 50.70 -37.12
N ARG A 2 2.27 49.81 -37.36
CA ARG A 2 1.78 48.87 -36.34
C ARG A 2 2.77 47.71 -36.24
N LYS A 3 3.28 47.45 -35.04
CA LYS A 3 4.24 46.38 -34.76
C LYS A 3 3.42 45.10 -34.50
N THR A 4 3.38 44.20 -35.47
CA THR A 4 2.76 42.88 -35.28
C THR A 4 3.72 42.04 -34.43
N VAL A 5 3.29 41.71 -33.21
CA VAL A 5 4.04 40.82 -32.31
C VAL A 5 3.53 39.41 -32.57
N LEU A 6 4.39 38.53 -33.08
CA LEU A 6 4.11 37.10 -33.17
C LEU A 6 4.42 36.49 -31.81
N VAL A 7 3.37 36.06 -31.09
CA VAL A 7 3.51 35.32 -29.84
C VAL A 7 3.50 33.83 -30.19
N PRO A 8 4.56 33.07 -29.87
CA PRO A 8 4.55 31.63 -30.08
C PRO A 8 3.48 31.00 -29.17
N VAL A 9 2.51 30.34 -29.78
CA VAL A 9 1.54 29.52 -29.05
C VAL A 9 2.19 28.16 -28.82
N LEU A 10 2.60 27.89 -27.58
CA LEU A 10 3.03 26.57 -27.18
C LEU A 10 1.81 25.66 -27.21
N LYS A 11 1.87 24.58 -27.99
CA LYS A 11 0.82 23.55 -27.98
C LYS A 11 0.93 22.77 -26.67
N THR A 12 -0.13 22.80 -25.88
CA THR A 12 -0.29 21.96 -24.69
C THR A 12 -0.92 20.64 -25.11
N VAL A 13 -0.37 19.53 -24.62
CA VAL A 13 -0.77 18.16 -24.98
C VAL A 13 -1.37 17.45 -23.78
N CYS A 14 -2.33 16.56 -24.04
CA CYS A 14 -3.07 15.86 -23.02
C CYS A 14 -2.21 14.78 -22.34
N ASP A 15 -1.92 14.98 -21.06
CA ASP A 15 -1.09 14.08 -20.24
C ASP A 15 -1.65 12.65 -20.18
N ALA A 16 -2.98 12.51 -20.20
CA ALA A 16 -3.64 11.19 -20.13
C ALA A 16 -3.44 10.36 -21.41
N HIS A 17 -3.41 10.98 -22.59
CA HIS A 17 -3.10 10.30 -23.84
C HIS A 17 -1.62 9.94 -23.92
N ILE A 18 -0.74 10.87 -23.53
CA ILE A 18 0.70 10.61 -23.42
C ILE A 18 0.98 9.41 -22.50
N ALA A 19 0.34 9.35 -21.33
CA ALA A 19 0.52 8.27 -20.37
C ALA A 19 -0.10 6.93 -20.82
N ARG A 20 -1.19 6.95 -21.58
CA ARG A 20 -1.94 5.75 -21.98
C ARG A 20 -1.31 5.03 -23.16
N ASP A 21 -1.03 5.75 -24.23
CA ASP A 21 -0.58 5.17 -25.51
C ASP A 21 0.46 6.04 -26.23
N GLY A 22 0.91 7.14 -25.61
CA GLY A 22 1.87 8.06 -26.20
C GLY A 22 1.28 8.96 -27.28
N SER A 23 -0.05 8.96 -27.48
CA SER A 23 -0.67 9.83 -28.48
C SER A 23 -0.67 11.30 -28.03
N GLU A 24 -0.47 12.19 -29.00
CA GLU A 24 -0.52 13.64 -28.79
C GLU A 24 -1.93 14.16 -29.14
N GLN A 25 -2.72 14.46 -28.11
CA GLN A 25 -3.98 15.19 -28.28
C GLN A 25 -3.87 16.57 -27.65
N GLU A 26 -4.47 17.59 -28.27
CA GLU A 26 -4.47 18.95 -27.71
C GLU A 26 -5.21 18.99 -26.36
N ALA A 27 -4.56 19.55 -25.35
CA ALA A 27 -5.17 19.81 -24.06
C ALA A 27 -6.00 21.09 -24.14
N THR A 28 -7.25 21.01 -23.70
CA THR A 28 -8.19 22.13 -23.66
C THR A 28 -8.29 22.74 -22.26
N ASP A 29 -7.96 21.95 -21.23
CA ASP A 29 -8.15 22.30 -19.83
C ASP A 29 -6.91 21.91 -19.01
N THR A 30 -6.61 22.70 -17.98
CA THR A 30 -5.57 22.38 -17.00
C THR A 30 -6.24 22.14 -15.65
N LEU A 31 -6.15 20.91 -15.14
CA LEU A 31 -6.66 20.57 -13.82
C LEU A 31 -5.54 20.66 -12.79
N THR A 32 -5.83 21.30 -11.64
CA THR A 32 -4.85 21.44 -10.55
C THR A 32 -5.37 20.79 -9.26
N LEU A 33 -4.52 19.99 -8.61
CA LEU A 33 -4.79 19.43 -7.28
C LEU A 33 -3.57 19.63 -6.38
N GLY A 34 -3.68 20.59 -5.46
CA GLY A 34 -2.55 21.00 -4.62
C GLY A 34 -1.40 21.53 -5.46
N ALA A 35 -0.24 20.88 -5.40
CA ALA A 35 0.97 21.28 -6.14
C ALA A 35 1.09 20.60 -7.52
N ARG A 36 0.13 19.77 -7.93
CA ARG A 36 0.16 19.05 -9.21
C ARG A 36 -0.81 19.68 -10.20
N ALA A 37 -0.39 19.74 -11.45
CA ALA A 37 -1.19 20.19 -12.58
C ALA A 37 -1.16 19.11 -13.67
N TRP A 38 -2.28 18.92 -14.36
CA TRP A 38 -2.42 18.04 -15.51
C TRP A 38 -3.13 18.77 -16.64
N ASP A 39 -2.55 18.74 -17.83
CA ASP A 39 -3.14 19.26 -19.04
C ASP A 39 -3.98 18.15 -19.69
N LEU A 40 -5.29 18.36 -19.83
CA LEU A 40 -6.25 17.35 -20.23
C LEU A 40 -7.09 17.83 -21.43
N CYS A 41 -7.43 16.90 -22.31
CA CYS A 41 -8.51 17.12 -23.27
C CYS A 41 -9.87 17.06 -22.55
N THR A 42 -10.91 17.58 -23.20
CA THR A 42 -12.28 17.66 -22.65
C THR A 42 -12.79 16.31 -22.12
N GLU A 43 -12.49 15.20 -22.80
CA GLU A 43 -12.93 13.86 -22.40
C GLU A 43 -12.25 13.37 -21.11
N HIS A 44 -10.93 13.57 -21.02
CA HIS A 44 -10.17 13.15 -19.84
C HIS A 44 -10.42 14.08 -18.64
N ALA A 45 -10.64 15.38 -18.89
CA ALA A 45 -11.06 16.31 -17.84
C ALA A 45 -12.41 15.89 -17.21
N ALA A 46 -13.40 15.52 -18.04
CA ALA A 46 -14.70 15.06 -17.56
C ALA A 46 -14.61 13.75 -16.78
N THR A 47 -13.86 12.77 -17.29
CA THR A 47 -13.63 11.49 -16.62
C THR A 47 -12.92 11.66 -15.28
N PHE A 48 -11.84 12.44 -15.26
CA PHE A 48 -11.09 12.72 -14.04
C PHE A 48 -11.95 13.44 -12.99
N GLY A 49 -12.76 14.43 -13.42
CA GLY A 49 -13.69 15.14 -12.55
C GLY A 49 -14.67 14.22 -11.84
N ARG A 50 -15.20 13.20 -12.53
CA ARG A 50 -16.08 12.19 -11.92
C ARG A 50 -15.37 11.40 -10.83
N TYR A 51 -14.16 10.91 -11.10
CA TYR A 51 -13.37 10.21 -10.08
C TYR A 51 -13.04 11.08 -8.88
N LEU A 52 -12.78 12.37 -9.10
CA LEU A 52 -12.52 13.30 -8.01
C LEU A 52 -13.76 13.50 -7.13
N VAL A 53 -14.94 13.65 -7.74
CA VAL A 53 -16.23 13.75 -7.04
C VAL A 53 -16.50 12.48 -6.22
N ASP A 54 -16.33 11.30 -6.84
CA ASP A 54 -16.52 10.01 -6.18
C ASP A 54 -15.54 9.82 -5.00
N ALA A 55 -14.27 10.21 -5.16
CA ALA A 55 -13.25 10.04 -4.14
C ALA A 55 -13.36 11.04 -2.97
N LEU A 56 -13.79 12.28 -3.24
CA LEU A 56 -13.94 13.32 -2.22
C LEU A 56 -15.31 13.28 -1.52
N GLY A 57 -16.26 12.48 -2.03
CA GLY A 57 -17.53 12.21 -1.37
C GLY A 57 -18.44 13.43 -1.23
N ALA A 58 -18.30 14.44 -2.10
CA ALA A 58 -19.09 15.66 -2.06
C ALA A 58 -20.11 15.68 -3.23
N GLY A 59 -21.42 15.76 -3.04
CA GLY A 59 -22.11 16.13 -1.80
C GLY A 59 -21.68 17.50 -1.30
N LEU A 60 -21.39 18.46 -2.19
CA LEU A 60 -21.19 19.85 -1.77
C LEU A 60 -22.53 20.40 -1.25
N PRO A 61 -22.56 21.10 -0.10
CA PRO A 61 -23.76 21.78 0.36
C PRO A 61 -24.18 22.85 -0.65
N ASP A 62 -25.49 22.91 -0.92
CA ASP A 62 -26.18 23.89 -1.76
C ASP A 62 -25.66 25.30 -1.49
N ALA A 63 -24.91 25.84 -2.44
CA ALA A 63 -24.67 27.26 -2.55
C ALA A 63 -25.43 27.74 -3.78
N ASP A 64 -26.56 28.38 -3.49
CA ASP A 64 -27.44 29.17 -4.35
C ASP A 64 -28.12 28.44 -5.53
N GLU A 65 -29.40 28.17 -5.29
CA GLU A 65 -30.46 28.19 -6.28
C GLU A 65 -30.34 29.43 -7.17
N SER A 66 -29.91 29.23 -8.40
CA SER A 66 -30.16 30.14 -9.52
C SER A 66 -30.19 29.32 -10.80
N GLU A 67 -31.29 28.59 -10.98
CA GLU A 67 -31.74 28.19 -12.31
C GLU A 67 -31.87 29.44 -13.21
N PRO A 68 -31.61 29.29 -14.51
CA PRO A 68 -32.74 28.96 -15.36
C PRO A 68 -32.48 27.74 -16.24
N GLU A 69 -33.44 26.82 -16.19
CA GLU A 69 -33.62 25.76 -17.17
C GLU A 69 -33.78 26.35 -18.58
N SER A 70 -32.88 25.99 -19.50
CA SER A 70 -33.12 26.12 -20.94
C SER A 70 -33.35 24.73 -21.52
N ASP A 71 -34.63 24.47 -21.73
CA ASP A 71 -35.22 23.42 -22.55
C ASP A 71 -34.53 23.31 -23.91
N SER A 72 -33.99 22.13 -24.24
CA SER A 72 -33.54 21.77 -25.60
C SER A 72 -33.38 20.24 -25.73
N VAL A 73 -34.51 19.57 -25.86
CA VAL A 73 -34.62 18.27 -26.53
C VAL A 73 -34.25 18.44 -28.00
N ILE A 74 -33.14 17.86 -28.48
CA ILE A 74 -32.99 17.37 -29.87
C ILE A 74 -32.06 16.13 -29.90
N VAL A 75 -32.72 14.97 -30.01
CA VAL A 75 -32.49 13.86 -30.96
C VAL A 75 -31.05 13.49 -31.36
N ALA A 76 -30.69 12.26 -30.98
CA ALA A 76 -29.53 11.51 -31.42
C ALA A 76 -29.45 11.31 -32.96
N PRO A 77 -28.24 11.33 -33.54
CA PRO A 77 -27.96 10.60 -34.76
C PRO A 77 -27.15 9.32 -34.46
N GLU A 78 -27.74 8.22 -34.90
CA GLU A 78 -27.17 6.88 -35.06
C GLU A 78 -25.93 6.93 -35.99
N PRO A 79 -24.76 6.39 -35.61
CA PRO A 79 -23.62 6.33 -36.52
C PRO A 79 -23.75 5.13 -37.47
N GLU A 80 -23.79 5.42 -38.77
CA GLU A 80 -23.67 4.44 -39.85
C GLU A 80 -22.30 3.72 -39.80
N PRO A 81 -22.24 2.41 -40.13
CA PRO A 81 -20.99 1.67 -40.15
C PRO A 81 -20.19 1.99 -41.42
N VAL A 82 -19.05 2.66 -41.25
CA VAL A 82 -18.06 2.90 -42.32
C VAL A 82 -17.29 1.60 -42.59
N PRO A 83 -17.14 1.16 -43.86
CA PRO A 83 -16.50 -0.11 -44.19
C PRO A 83 -14.99 -0.10 -43.93
N VAL A 84 -14.54 -1.23 -43.40
CA VAL A 84 -13.15 -1.64 -43.13
C VAL A 84 -12.28 -1.44 -44.37
N ALA A 85 -11.25 -0.60 -44.26
CA ALA A 85 -10.16 -0.53 -45.21
C ALA A 85 -9.01 -1.43 -44.72
N ASP A 86 -8.63 -2.39 -45.57
CA ASP A 86 -7.44 -3.24 -45.42
C ASP A 86 -6.16 -2.42 -45.23
N PRO A 87 -5.31 -2.70 -44.21
CA PRO A 87 -3.95 -2.24 -44.22
C PRO A 87 -3.10 -3.11 -45.16
N SER A 88 -2.72 -2.50 -46.28
CA SER A 88 -1.68 -3.00 -47.20
C SER A 88 -0.31 -3.08 -46.49
N PRO A 89 0.53 -4.11 -46.73
CA PRO A 89 1.76 -4.34 -45.99
C PRO A 89 3.02 -3.88 -46.73
N VAL A 90 3.66 -2.79 -46.30
CA VAL A 90 5.07 -2.42 -46.61
C VAL A 90 5.42 -1.24 -45.68
N ALA A 91 6.56 -1.11 -45.02
CA ALA A 91 7.88 -1.67 -45.27
C ALA A 91 8.65 -1.75 -43.93
N GLU A 92 9.47 -2.79 -43.81
CA GLU A 92 10.53 -2.93 -42.82
C GLU A 92 11.47 -1.72 -42.93
N SER A 93 11.52 -0.90 -41.89
CA SER A 93 12.62 0.04 -41.71
C SER A 93 13.66 -0.66 -40.85
N GLU A 94 14.68 -1.20 -41.51
CA GLU A 94 15.98 -1.50 -40.90
C GLU A 94 16.48 -0.22 -40.23
N ARG A 95 16.37 -0.16 -38.90
CA ARG A 95 17.10 0.83 -38.11
C ARG A 95 18.38 0.16 -37.66
N ASP A 96 19.47 0.69 -38.21
CA ASP A 96 20.84 0.48 -37.82
C ASP A 96 20.97 0.28 -36.31
N ALA A 97 21.44 -0.91 -35.94
CA ALA A 97 21.95 -1.21 -34.62
C ALA A 97 23.35 -0.62 -34.49
N GLU A 98 23.45 0.70 -34.33
CA GLU A 98 24.66 1.32 -33.80
C GLU A 98 24.62 1.24 -32.27
N ASP A 99 25.22 0.17 -31.76
CA ASP A 99 26.19 0.19 -30.65
C ASP A 99 25.89 1.18 -29.51
N VAL A 100 24.80 0.91 -28.77
CA VAL A 100 24.60 1.51 -27.44
C VAL A 100 25.05 0.48 -26.41
N SER A 101 26.27 0.69 -25.93
CA SER A 101 26.92 0.05 -24.80
C SER A 101 25.94 -0.46 -23.73
N GLU A 102 25.90 -1.77 -23.53
CA GLU A 102 25.37 -2.44 -22.33
C GLU A 102 26.25 -2.14 -21.11
N GLU A 103 26.35 -0.87 -20.70
CA GLU A 103 26.64 -0.59 -19.29
C GLU A 103 25.33 -0.84 -18.53
N ALA A 104 25.18 -2.08 -18.10
CA ALA A 104 24.19 -2.47 -17.12
C ALA A 104 24.34 -1.56 -15.89
N ASN A 105 23.54 -0.49 -15.83
CA ASN A 105 23.24 0.21 -14.60
C ASN A 105 22.61 -0.85 -13.68
N GLU A 106 23.42 -1.48 -12.84
CA GLU A 106 22.91 -2.21 -11.68
C GLU A 106 22.01 -1.20 -10.94
N PRO A 107 20.70 -1.47 -10.83
CA PRO A 107 19.80 -0.52 -10.19
C PRO A 107 20.32 -0.27 -8.78
N ASP A 108 20.47 1.00 -8.41
CA ASP A 108 20.91 1.39 -7.08
C ASP A 108 20.13 0.58 -6.02
N PRO A 109 20.81 0.04 -5.00
CA PRO A 109 20.17 -0.84 -4.03
C PRO A 109 18.98 -0.13 -3.38
N VAL A 110 17.78 -0.67 -3.62
CA VAL A 110 16.54 -0.13 -3.08
C VAL A 110 16.62 -0.13 -1.56
N ARG A 111 16.38 1.02 -0.95
CA ARG A 111 16.41 1.17 0.51
C ARG A 111 15.26 0.39 1.11
N SER A 112 15.53 -0.44 2.10
CA SER A 112 14.53 -1.29 2.73
C SER A 112 14.12 -0.78 4.12
N VAL A 113 12.88 -1.07 4.52
CA VAL A 113 12.24 -0.63 5.75
C VAL A 113 11.54 -1.81 6.41
N MET A 114 11.69 -1.93 7.72
CA MET A 114 10.97 -2.91 8.53
C MET A 114 9.73 -2.27 9.16
N LEU A 115 8.57 -2.92 9.06
CA LEU A 115 7.39 -2.57 9.87
C LEU A 115 7.22 -3.55 11.03
N ALA A 116 7.02 -3.04 12.24
CA ALA A 116 6.72 -3.81 13.44
C ALA A 116 5.47 -3.28 14.15
N GLY A 117 4.44 -4.12 14.28
CA GLY A 117 3.18 -3.73 14.92
C GLY A 117 2.17 -3.10 13.95
N GLU A 118 1.00 -2.75 14.48
CA GLU A 118 -0.10 -2.16 13.73
C GLU A 118 0.08 -0.64 13.60
N VAL A 119 -0.15 -0.10 12.41
CA VAL A 119 0.00 1.34 12.17
C VAL A 119 -1.34 2.04 12.42
N PRO A 120 -1.43 3.01 13.35
CA PRO A 120 -2.69 3.67 13.64
C PRO A 120 -3.34 4.30 12.40
N GLY A 121 -4.57 3.90 12.10
CA GLY A 121 -5.34 4.40 10.97
C GLY A 121 -5.01 3.76 9.62
N TYR A 122 -4.19 2.71 9.60
CA TYR A 122 -3.86 1.94 8.40
C TYR A 122 -4.00 0.44 8.69
N ASP A 123 -4.61 -0.29 7.78
CA ASP A 123 -4.45 -1.74 7.76
C ASP A 123 -3.02 -2.11 7.31
N TRP A 124 -2.69 -3.38 7.51
CA TRP A 124 -1.34 -3.89 7.26
C TRP A 124 -0.91 -3.82 5.79
N GLU A 125 -1.83 -3.96 4.85
CA GLU A 125 -1.53 -3.89 3.41
C GLU A 125 -1.37 -2.43 2.98
N SER A 126 -2.30 -1.57 3.38
CA SER A 126 -2.23 -0.12 3.11
C SER A 126 -0.96 0.52 3.65
N ALA A 127 -0.52 0.13 4.85
CA ALA A 127 0.74 0.62 5.42
C ALA A 127 1.97 0.20 4.59
N ARG A 128 1.98 -1.04 4.08
CA ARG A 128 3.06 -1.54 3.23
C ARG A 128 3.09 -0.83 1.89
N ASP A 129 1.93 -0.68 1.28
CA ASP A 129 1.81 -0.03 -0.02
C ASP A 129 2.17 1.45 0.08
N ALA A 130 1.80 2.13 1.16
CA ALA A 130 2.24 3.50 1.39
C ALA A 130 3.78 3.65 1.46
N VAL A 131 4.46 2.69 2.10
CA VAL A 131 5.93 2.67 2.18
C VAL A 131 6.56 2.35 0.81
N ARG A 132 5.95 1.43 0.03
CA ARG A 132 6.38 1.12 -1.34
C ARG A 132 6.21 2.29 -2.30
N HIS A 133 5.08 3.00 -2.22
CA HIS A 133 4.84 4.18 -3.04
C HIS A 133 5.81 5.32 -2.75
N ALA A 134 6.42 5.35 -1.56
CA ALA A 134 7.49 6.27 -1.22
C ALA A 134 8.89 5.79 -1.68
N GLY A 135 8.98 4.67 -2.40
CA GLY A 135 10.22 4.16 -2.98
C GLY A 135 11.03 3.24 -2.07
N TYR A 136 10.45 2.74 -0.98
CA TYR A 136 11.12 1.81 -0.06
C TYR A 136 10.64 0.38 -0.25
N GLU A 137 11.53 -0.58 -0.07
CA GLU A 137 11.17 -1.99 0.00
C GLU A 137 10.76 -2.36 1.44
N VAL A 138 9.67 -3.12 1.61
CA VAL A 138 9.28 -3.59 2.95
C VAL A 138 9.83 -4.99 3.22
N VAL A 139 10.72 -5.09 4.20
CA VAL A 139 11.38 -6.35 4.56
C VAL A 139 10.94 -6.89 5.92
N GLY A 140 10.99 -8.22 6.05
CA GLY A 140 10.67 -8.93 7.29
C GLY A 140 11.83 -8.98 8.28
N ARG A 141 13.06 -8.92 7.77
CA ARG A 141 14.32 -9.05 8.50
C ARG A 141 15.28 -7.97 8.03
N ALA A 142 16.11 -7.47 8.93
CA ALA A 142 17.08 -6.46 8.57
C ALA A 142 18.21 -7.05 7.71
N ASP A 143 18.52 -6.36 6.64
CA ASP A 143 19.66 -6.55 5.75
C ASP A 143 20.53 -5.29 5.72
N ASP A 144 21.49 -5.24 4.80
CA ASP A 144 22.45 -4.14 4.71
C ASP A 144 21.84 -2.91 3.98
N SER A 145 20.71 -3.08 3.29
CA SER A 145 19.94 -1.98 2.69
C SER A 145 18.85 -1.43 3.63
N THR A 146 18.67 -2.03 4.82
CA THR A 146 17.63 -1.62 5.77
C THR A 146 18.00 -0.31 6.45
N VAL A 147 17.26 0.74 6.12
CA VAL A 147 17.53 2.10 6.61
C VAL A 147 16.66 2.53 7.79
N LEU A 148 15.52 1.85 8.02
CA LEU A 148 14.56 2.29 9.04
C LEU A 148 13.72 1.14 9.61
N LEU A 149 13.42 1.24 10.91
CA LEU A 149 12.34 0.49 11.57
C LEU A 149 11.16 1.43 11.85
N ILE A 150 9.99 1.09 11.33
CA ILE A 150 8.71 1.73 11.65
C ILE A 150 8.03 0.92 12.75
N LEU A 151 7.79 1.55 13.90
CA LEU A 151 7.22 0.92 15.08
C LEU A 151 5.79 1.40 15.34
N GLY A 152 4.84 0.50 15.17
CA GLY A 152 3.42 0.69 15.49
C GLY A 152 3.00 0.08 16.83
N GLU A 153 1.69 0.00 17.03
CA GLU A 153 1.07 -0.60 18.22
C GLU A 153 1.39 -2.09 18.31
N GLY A 154 1.79 -2.56 19.50
CA GLY A 154 2.20 -3.95 19.69
C GLY A 154 3.56 -4.28 19.06
N GLY A 155 4.26 -3.31 18.46
CA GLY A 155 5.57 -3.48 17.84
C GLY A 155 6.64 -3.95 18.83
N GLU A 156 6.51 -3.61 20.11
CA GLU A 156 7.39 -4.03 21.20
C GLU A 156 7.46 -5.55 21.40
N ARG A 157 6.42 -6.27 20.94
CA ARG A 157 6.35 -7.74 21.01
C ARG A 157 7.19 -8.40 19.92
N ASN A 158 7.57 -7.68 18.87
CA ASN A 158 8.41 -8.16 17.78
C ASN A 158 9.89 -8.09 18.14
N GLY A 159 10.28 -8.87 19.16
CA GLY A 159 11.63 -8.83 19.71
C GLY A 159 12.75 -9.16 18.72
N HIS A 160 12.47 -9.90 17.65
CA HIS A 160 13.48 -10.17 16.60
C HIS A 160 13.79 -8.92 15.77
N LYS A 161 12.77 -8.14 15.35
CA LYS A 161 12.99 -6.90 14.58
C LYS A 161 13.66 -5.82 15.41
N LEU A 162 13.27 -5.71 16.68
CA LEU A 162 13.92 -4.78 17.61
C LEU A 162 15.37 -5.16 17.87
N ARG A 163 15.68 -6.44 18.02
CA ARG A 163 17.06 -6.89 18.16
C ARG A 163 17.87 -6.62 16.90
N ASP A 164 17.35 -6.98 15.73
CA ASP A 164 17.99 -6.72 14.44
C ASP A 164 18.27 -5.22 14.25
N ALA A 165 17.30 -4.35 14.59
CA ALA A 165 17.47 -2.90 14.53
C ALA A 165 18.53 -2.39 15.52
N SER A 166 18.53 -2.92 16.75
CA SER A 166 19.51 -2.55 17.77
C SER A 166 20.94 -2.97 17.40
N GLU A 167 21.12 -4.19 16.90
CA GLU A 167 22.44 -4.74 16.55
C GLU A 167 23.06 -4.04 15.35
N ARG A 168 22.23 -3.61 14.40
CA ARG A 168 22.65 -2.91 13.17
C ARG A 168 22.62 -1.38 13.29
N GLY A 169 22.20 -0.83 14.43
CA GLY A 169 22.07 0.60 14.63
C GLY A 169 21.03 1.27 13.73
N ILE A 170 19.99 0.53 13.34
CA ILE A 170 18.93 1.02 12.45
C ILE A 170 18.05 2.01 13.23
N PRO A 171 17.83 3.23 12.72
CA PRO A 171 17.00 4.21 13.38
C PRO A 171 15.54 3.76 13.46
N CYS A 172 14.86 4.14 14.54
CA CYS A 172 13.45 3.81 14.77
C CYS A 172 12.57 5.04 14.55
N MET A 173 11.44 4.86 13.87
CA MET A 173 10.36 5.83 13.76
C MET A 173 9.14 5.29 14.52
N ASP A 174 8.78 5.93 15.62
CA ASP A 174 7.61 5.58 16.41
C ASP A 174 6.34 6.23 15.84
N VAL A 175 5.48 5.41 15.24
CA VAL A 175 4.23 5.83 14.60
C VAL A 175 3.00 5.70 15.49
N ARG A 176 3.19 5.33 16.77
CA ARG A 176 2.12 5.40 17.79
C ARG A 176 1.72 6.83 18.08
N LYS A 177 2.60 7.81 17.78
CA LYS A 177 2.28 9.24 17.80
C LYS A 177 1.20 9.53 16.74
N PRO A 178 0.03 10.08 17.12
CA PRO A 178 -1.07 10.29 16.20
C PRO A 178 -0.67 11.10 14.96
N GLY A 179 -1.07 10.62 13.78
CA GLY A 179 -0.84 11.29 12.50
C GLY A 179 0.59 11.21 11.95
N ARG A 180 1.56 10.69 12.73
CA ARG A 180 2.97 10.70 12.29
C ARG A 180 3.22 9.89 11.03
N PHE A 181 2.65 8.68 10.94
CA PHE A 181 2.78 7.86 9.73
C PHE A 181 2.12 8.55 8.54
N LYS A 182 0.92 9.09 8.72
CA LYS A 182 0.21 9.86 7.68
C LYS A 182 1.05 11.04 7.17
N SER A 183 1.68 11.81 8.06
CA SER A 183 2.57 12.91 7.68
C SER A 183 3.82 12.44 6.91
N ALA A 184 4.41 11.31 7.31
CA ALA A 184 5.56 10.73 6.60
C ALA A 184 5.16 10.24 5.20
N VAL A 185 4.01 9.57 5.07
CA VAL A 185 3.47 9.14 3.77
C VAL A 185 3.21 10.34 2.86
N LEU A 186 2.60 11.41 3.38
CA LEU A 186 2.28 12.60 2.59
C LEU A 186 3.53 13.39 2.16
N SER A 187 4.59 13.38 2.97
CA SER A 187 5.86 14.02 2.64
C SER A 187 6.78 13.14 1.78
N GLY A 188 6.54 11.82 1.74
CA GLY A 188 7.43 10.84 1.12
C GLY A 188 8.70 10.54 1.93
N GLU A 189 8.84 11.12 3.12
CA GLU A 189 10.04 11.00 3.95
C GLU A 189 9.73 10.28 5.27
N PHE A 190 10.39 9.15 5.49
CA PHE A 190 10.31 8.41 6.74
C PHE A 190 11.55 8.68 7.59
N VAL A 191 11.39 9.55 8.59
CA VAL A 191 12.50 9.98 9.45
C VAL A 191 12.47 9.25 10.78
N GLY A 192 13.52 8.47 11.02
CA GLY A 192 13.79 7.86 12.31
C GLY A 192 14.47 8.81 13.30
N GLY A 193 14.70 8.34 14.52
CA GLY A 193 15.31 9.12 15.60
C GLY A 193 14.59 9.00 16.94
N ASP A 194 13.50 8.23 17.01
CA ASP A 194 12.91 7.85 18.27
C ASP A 194 13.78 6.80 18.98
N PRO A 195 13.76 6.77 20.32
CA PRO A 195 14.41 5.71 21.06
C PRO A 195 13.79 4.37 20.69
N LEU A 196 14.64 3.42 20.32
CA LEU A 196 14.23 2.03 20.14
C LEU A 196 13.73 1.50 21.50
N PRO A 197 12.48 1.02 21.61
CA PRO A 197 12.00 0.47 22.86
C PRO A 197 12.79 -0.80 23.18
N GLU A 198 13.01 -1.06 24.47
CA GLU A 198 13.43 -2.39 24.89
C GLU A 198 12.37 -3.39 24.40
N PRO A 199 12.78 -4.50 23.75
CA PRO A 199 11.82 -5.53 23.39
C PRO A 199 11.11 -5.91 24.66
N ALA A 200 9.77 -5.74 24.66
CA ALA A 200 8.96 -6.18 25.78
C ALA A 200 9.43 -7.60 26.03
N LYS A 201 9.98 -7.85 27.23
CA LYS A 201 10.30 -9.21 27.64
C LYS A 201 8.98 -9.93 27.45
N VAL A 202 8.89 -10.66 26.35
CA VAL A 202 7.92 -11.72 26.23
C VAL A 202 8.47 -12.66 27.28
N ASP A 203 8.07 -12.42 28.54
CA ASP A 203 7.93 -13.51 29.46
C ASP A 203 7.28 -14.57 28.59
N ARG A 204 8.02 -15.64 28.34
CA ARG A 204 7.44 -16.87 27.86
C ARG A 204 6.58 -17.38 29.03
N SER A 205 5.58 -16.61 29.46
CA SER A 205 4.56 -16.98 30.43
C SER A 205 3.56 -17.82 29.66
N GLY A 206 4.07 -18.97 29.22
CA GLY A 206 3.42 -19.81 28.25
C GLY A 206 4.37 -20.90 27.84
N MET A 207 4.00 -22.12 28.20
CA MET A 207 4.60 -23.34 27.70
C MET A 207 4.76 -23.25 26.17
N SER A 208 5.96 -23.51 25.65
CA SER A 208 6.22 -23.42 24.20
C SER A 208 5.20 -24.28 23.42
N ASP A 209 4.85 -23.92 22.17
CA ASP A 209 3.87 -24.72 21.40
C ASP A 209 4.23 -26.20 21.31
N ARG A 210 5.52 -26.52 21.25
CA ARG A 210 6.00 -27.91 21.26
C ARG A 210 5.69 -28.60 22.59
N GLU A 211 5.90 -27.91 23.68
CA GLU A 211 5.67 -28.39 25.03
C GLU A 211 4.17 -28.44 25.36
N ARG A 212 3.38 -27.45 24.92
CA ARG A 212 1.91 -27.45 25.01
C ARG A 212 1.33 -28.63 24.24
N ASN A 213 1.78 -28.86 23.00
CA ASN A 213 1.36 -30.02 22.23
C ASN A 213 1.87 -31.35 22.83
N ARG A 214 2.94 -31.35 23.63
CA ARG A 214 3.40 -32.55 24.36
C ARG A 214 2.45 -32.85 25.52
N VAL A 215 2.07 -31.84 26.30
CA VAL A 215 1.15 -31.97 27.43
C VAL A 215 -0.25 -32.37 26.97
N ILE A 216 -0.78 -31.71 25.92
CA ILE A 216 -2.10 -32.07 25.36
C ILE A 216 -2.12 -33.53 24.91
N ARG A 217 -1.04 -34.04 24.30
CA ARG A 217 -0.96 -35.46 23.91
C ARG A 217 -0.86 -36.41 25.09
N ALA A 218 -0.11 -36.06 26.13
CA ALA A 218 -0.01 -36.87 27.33
C ALA A 218 -1.39 -37.01 27.98
N TRP A 219 -2.05 -35.87 28.21
CA TRP A 219 -3.41 -35.83 28.73
C TRP A 219 -4.40 -36.60 27.84
N ALA A 220 -4.36 -36.41 26.52
CA ALA A 220 -5.30 -37.07 25.63
C ALA A 220 -5.15 -38.60 25.60
N ARG A 221 -3.91 -39.13 25.71
CA ARG A 221 -3.69 -40.58 25.83
C ARG A 221 -4.28 -41.13 27.12
N GLU A 222 -4.20 -40.37 28.21
CA GLU A 222 -4.81 -40.72 29.50
C GLU A 222 -6.35 -40.64 29.46
N ASN A 223 -6.90 -39.80 28.58
CA ASN A 223 -8.35 -39.53 28.45
C ASN A 223 -9.00 -40.22 27.25
N GLY A 224 -8.49 -41.39 26.83
CA GLY A 224 -9.17 -42.25 25.85
C GLY A 224 -8.82 -42.00 24.38
N TRP A 225 -7.73 -41.27 24.09
CA TRP A 225 -7.22 -41.07 22.73
C TRP A 225 -5.88 -41.79 22.50
N PRO A 226 -5.85 -43.13 22.41
CA PRO A 226 -4.61 -43.91 22.31
C PRO A 226 -3.88 -43.74 20.97
N ASN A 227 -4.61 -43.42 19.90
CA ASN A 227 -4.10 -43.41 18.52
C ASN A 227 -3.61 -42.02 18.04
N LEU A 228 -3.18 -41.15 18.97
CA LEU A 228 -2.68 -39.82 18.61
C LEU A 228 -1.27 -39.86 18.02
N PRO A 229 -1.03 -39.20 16.86
CA PRO A 229 0.31 -39.08 16.28
C PRO A 229 1.31 -38.49 17.28
N VAL A 230 2.48 -39.14 17.39
CA VAL A 230 3.57 -38.72 18.29
C VAL A 230 4.15 -37.36 17.87
N GLN A 231 4.06 -37.04 16.58
CA GLN A 231 4.58 -35.80 15.98
C GLN A 231 3.49 -35.07 15.19
N GLY A 232 3.75 -33.81 14.82
CA GLY A 232 2.83 -33.01 14.00
C GLY A 232 1.83 -32.14 14.79
N ARG A 233 0.77 -31.68 14.11
CA ARG A 233 -0.29 -30.87 14.71
C ARG A 233 -1.24 -31.76 15.51
N VAL A 234 -1.61 -31.36 16.72
CA VAL A 234 -2.63 -32.06 17.51
C VAL A 234 -4.00 -31.79 16.88
N PRO A 235 -4.85 -32.81 16.66
CA PRO A 235 -6.20 -32.63 16.15
C PRO A 235 -7.00 -31.61 16.98
N MET A 236 -7.79 -30.77 16.30
CA MET A 236 -8.52 -29.67 16.93
C MET A 236 -9.40 -30.17 18.09
N GLN A 237 -10.16 -31.25 17.86
CA GLN A 237 -11.09 -31.82 18.85
C GLN A 237 -10.41 -32.15 20.19
N VAL A 238 -9.16 -32.62 20.13
CA VAL A 238 -8.37 -32.96 21.31
C VAL A 238 -7.88 -31.70 22.04
N ARG A 239 -7.52 -30.65 21.29
CA ARG A 239 -7.15 -29.35 21.89
C ARG A 239 -8.35 -28.73 22.62
N HIS A 240 -9.51 -28.74 21.98
CA HIS A 240 -10.73 -28.21 22.57
C HIS A 240 -11.15 -28.98 23.83
N ALA A 241 -11.07 -30.32 23.80
CA ALA A 241 -11.33 -31.14 24.98
C ALA A 241 -10.34 -30.85 26.13
N TYR A 242 -9.05 -30.66 25.81
CA TYR A 242 -8.04 -30.27 26.79
C TYR A 242 -8.32 -28.90 27.38
N GLU A 243 -8.70 -27.93 26.57
CA GLU A 243 -9.04 -26.57 27.01
C GLU A 243 -10.24 -26.57 27.94
N LEU A 244 -11.32 -27.26 27.58
CA LEU A 244 -12.49 -27.42 28.46
C LEU A 244 -12.14 -28.07 29.80
N ALA A 245 -11.32 -29.13 29.79
CA ALA A 245 -10.93 -29.83 31.02
C ALA A 245 -9.99 -29.03 31.94
N HIS A 246 -9.34 -27.99 31.43
CA HIS A 246 -8.38 -27.17 32.19
C HIS A 246 -8.84 -25.71 32.38
N GLN A 247 -10.01 -25.32 31.84
CA GLN A 247 -10.65 -24.03 32.11
C GLN A 247 -11.13 -23.93 33.57
N ASP A 248 -11.70 -25.00 34.12
CA ASP A 248 -12.18 -25.04 35.52
C ASP A 248 -11.05 -24.88 36.55
N ALA A 249 -9.81 -25.27 36.20
CA ALA A 249 -8.65 -25.13 37.08
C ALA A 249 -8.12 -23.68 37.17
N ALA A 250 -8.41 -22.84 36.18
CA ALA A 250 -7.99 -21.45 36.15
C ALA A 250 -8.95 -20.53 36.92
N GLU A 251 -10.25 -20.83 36.91
CA GLU A 251 -11.28 -20.03 37.60
C GLU A 251 -11.33 -20.30 39.11
N GLY A 252 -10.92 -21.50 39.57
CA GLY A 252 -10.90 -21.87 41.00
C GLY A 252 -9.83 -21.17 41.86
N LYS A 253 -8.88 -20.42 41.26
CA LYS A 253 -7.85 -19.66 42.01
C LYS A 253 -8.27 -18.23 42.37
N ALA A 254 -9.41 -17.75 41.89
CA ALA A 254 -9.88 -16.37 42.13
C ALA A 254 -10.84 -16.22 43.32
N VAL A 255 -11.26 -17.30 43.99
CA VAL A 255 -12.31 -17.26 45.05
C VAL A 255 -11.79 -17.56 46.47
N ALA A 256 -10.47 -17.65 46.66
CA ALA A 256 -9.87 -17.77 48.00
C ALA A 256 -8.87 -16.63 48.25
N ALA A 257 -9.40 -15.44 48.47
CA ALA A 257 -8.70 -14.31 49.10
C ALA A 257 -9.69 -13.55 49.99
#